data_AF-A0A519GZC4-F1
#
_entry.id   AF-A0A519GZC4-F1
#
_cell.length_a   1.000
_cell.length_b   1.000
_cell.length_c   1.000
_cell.angle_alpha   90.00
_cell.angle_beta   90.00
_cell.angle_gamma   90.00
#
_symmetry.space_group_name_H-M   'P 1'
#
loop_
_entity.id
_entity.type
_entity.pdbx_description
1 polymer ?
#
loop_
_entity_poly.entity_id
_entity_poly.type
_entity_poly.pdbx_seq_one_letter_code
_entity_poly.pdbx_strand_id
1 'polypeptide(L)'
;MRYPLPYAFARGQQLLLEETDDGAFTLWMPETPPRSAVGEVMRKYAVKSFQALPPLQLAQRISAAYAQGESSAASVVSEVQSDADLTRMMQELPAVEDLLESAGDAPIIRMLNALLTQAARDGASDIHIEPYERTSSVRFRIDGTLREVVQPNRALHAALISRLKIMADLDIAEKRLPQDGRISLRIGTRAVDVRVSTLPSAHGERAVLRLLDKTESKLTLEAVGMQGD
;
A
#
# COMPACT_ATOMS: atom_id res chain seq x y z
N MET A 1 -9.11 5.81 -20.58
CA MET A 1 -9.24 4.36 -20.27
C MET A 1 -9.26 4.12 -18.76
N ARG A 2 -10.31 3.46 -18.26
CA ARG A 2 -10.50 3.14 -16.84
C ARG A 2 -10.58 1.62 -16.65
N TYR A 3 -10.06 1.13 -15.52
CA TYR A 3 -10.04 -0.28 -15.17
C TYR A 3 -10.87 -0.51 -13.90
N PRO A 4 -12.15 -0.92 -14.02
CA PRO A 4 -13.08 -0.93 -12.89
C PRO A 4 -13.01 -2.20 -12.02
N LEU A 5 -12.21 -3.20 -12.39
CA LEU A 5 -12.03 -4.41 -11.58
C LEU A 5 -10.95 -4.19 -10.51
N PRO A 6 -11.10 -4.74 -9.30
CA PRO A 6 -10.01 -4.77 -8.34
C PRO A 6 -8.81 -5.57 -8.90
N TYR A 7 -7.58 -5.06 -8.71
CA TYR A 7 -6.37 -5.71 -9.22
C TYR A 7 -6.23 -7.18 -8.78
N ALA A 8 -6.49 -7.47 -7.50
CA ALA A 8 -6.40 -8.84 -6.98
C ALA A 8 -7.35 -9.81 -7.70
N PHE A 9 -8.56 -9.35 -8.04
CA PHE A 9 -9.53 -10.12 -8.81
C PHE A 9 -9.05 -10.28 -10.27
N ALA A 10 -8.59 -9.19 -10.89
CA ALA A 10 -8.11 -9.18 -12.26
C ALA A 10 -6.90 -10.12 -12.46
N ARG A 11 -5.91 -10.06 -11.57
CA ARG A 11 -4.73 -10.93 -11.57
C ARG A 11 -5.09 -12.39 -11.25
N GLY A 12 -5.87 -12.61 -10.20
CA GLY A 12 -6.20 -13.96 -9.71
C GLY A 12 -7.07 -14.76 -10.68
N GLN A 13 -7.97 -14.09 -11.41
CA GLN A 13 -8.86 -14.73 -12.38
C GLN A 13 -8.38 -14.60 -13.83
N GLN A 14 -7.24 -13.92 -14.04
CA GLN A 14 -6.73 -13.55 -15.37
C GLN A 14 -7.81 -12.88 -16.25
N LEU A 15 -8.42 -11.81 -15.74
CA LEU A 15 -9.44 -11.03 -16.44
C LEU A 15 -9.12 -9.54 -16.36
N LEU A 16 -9.18 -8.82 -17.47
CA LEU A 16 -9.03 -7.36 -17.50
C LEU A 16 -10.26 -6.72 -18.13
N LEU A 17 -10.93 -5.85 -17.38
CA LEU A 17 -12.03 -5.06 -17.90
C LEU A 17 -11.52 -3.67 -18.23
N GLU A 18 -11.70 -3.24 -19.47
CA GLU A 18 -11.31 -1.92 -19.95
C GLU A 18 -12.56 -1.14 -20.34
N GLU A 19 -12.70 0.06 -19.78
CA GLU A 19 -13.70 1.05 -20.20
C GLU A 19 -13.08 1.94 -21.29
N THR A 20 -13.68 1.89 -22.48
CA THR A 20 -13.35 2.81 -23.58
C THR A 20 -13.95 4.19 -23.33
N ASP A 21 -13.46 5.21 -24.03
CA ASP A 21 -13.91 6.59 -23.83
C ASP A 21 -15.42 6.79 -24.17
N ASP A 22 -16.00 5.87 -24.94
CA ASP A 22 -17.43 5.80 -25.24
C ASP A 22 -18.27 5.12 -24.13
N GLY A 23 -17.66 4.80 -22.98
CA GLY A 23 -18.30 4.13 -21.84
C GLY A 23 -18.63 2.66 -22.08
N ALA A 24 -18.04 2.03 -23.11
CA ALA A 24 -18.23 0.62 -23.39
C ALA A 24 -17.17 -0.23 -22.67
N PHE A 25 -17.58 -1.41 -22.19
CA PHE A 25 -16.69 -2.34 -21.50
C PHE A 25 -16.20 -3.45 -22.43
N THR A 26 -14.87 -3.58 -22.54
CA THR A 26 -14.18 -4.70 -23.20
C THR A 26 -13.55 -5.61 -22.15
N LEU A 27 -13.87 -6.90 -22.19
CA LEU A 27 -13.29 -7.90 -21.29
C LEU A 27 -12.20 -8.71 -22.01
N TRP A 28 -10.97 -8.59 -21.54
CA TRP A 28 -9.83 -9.39 -21.98
C TRP A 28 -9.67 -10.62 -21.09
N MET A 29 -9.46 -11.78 -21.71
CA MET A 29 -9.47 -13.09 -21.04
C MET A 29 -8.57 -14.11 -21.76
N PRO A 30 -8.13 -15.19 -21.11
CA PRO A 30 -7.50 -16.31 -21.80
C PRO A 30 -8.52 -17.03 -22.70
N GLU A 31 -8.04 -17.90 -23.61
CA GLU A 31 -8.91 -18.74 -24.45
C GLU A 31 -9.85 -19.63 -23.63
N THR A 32 -9.42 -20.02 -22.42
CA THR A 32 -10.17 -20.87 -21.48
C THR A 32 -10.36 -20.16 -20.13
N PRO A 33 -11.30 -19.20 -20.02
CA PRO A 33 -11.48 -18.45 -18.79
C PRO A 33 -12.32 -19.20 -17.75
N PRO A 34 -12.11 -18.93 -16.44
CA PRO A 34 -12.99 -19.43 -15.40
C PRO A 34 -14.40 -18.85 -15.56
N ARG A 35 -15.38 -19.71 -15.92
CA ARG A 35 -16.76 -19.31 -16.24
C ARG A 35 -17.46 -18.56 -15.10
N SER A 36 -17.16 -18.92 -13.84
CA SER A 36 -17.70 -18.24 -12.66
C SER A 36 -17.22 -16.79 -12.55
N ALA A 37 -15.94 -16.54 -12.81
CA ALA A 37 -15.37 -15.20 -12.77
C ALA A 37 -15.90 -14.32 -13.90
N VAL A 38 -16.02 -14.88 -15.11
CA VAL A 38 -16.66 -14.17 -16.24
C VAL A 38 -18.12 -13.83 -15.91
N GLY A 39 -18.86 -14.77 -15.32
CA GLY A 39 -20.23 -14.55 -14.86
C GLY A 39 -20.33 -13.41 -13.84
N GLU A 40 -19.41 -13.33 -12.88
CA GLU A 40 -19.38 -12.26 -11.88
C GLU A 40 -19.09 -10.88 -12.51
N VAL A 41 -18.19 -10.83 -13.50
CA VAL A 41 -17.92 -9.60 -14.25
C VAL A 41 -19.16 -9.17 -15.05
N MET A 42 -19.79 -10.09 -15.78
CA MET A 42 -20.99 -9.81 -16.57
C MET A 42 -22.21 -9.45 -15.72
N ARG A 43 -22.30 -9.96 -14.48
CA ARG A 43 -23.35 -9.59 -13.51
C ARG A 43 -23.27 -8.13 -13.11
N LYS A 44 -22.04 -7.59 -12.99
CA LYS A 44 -21.79 -6.24 -12.47
C LYS A 44 -21.59 -5.20 -13.58
N TYR A 45 -21.09 -5.60 -14.75
CA TYR A 45 -20.74 -4.71 -15.84
C TYR A 45 -21.37 -5.17 -17.16
N ALA A 46 -21.92 -4.23 -17.93
CA ALA A 46 -22.45 -4.49 -19.26
C ALA A 46 -21.31 -4.62 -20.28
N VAL A 47 -20.66 -5.78 -20.31
CA VAL A 47 -19.59 -6.11 -21.25
C VAL A 47 -20.15 -6.20 -22.67
N LYS A 48 -19.61 -5.38 -23.59
CA LYS A 48 -20.04 -5.36 -25.00
C LYS A 48 -19.12 -6.16 -25.91
N SER A 49 -17.86 -6.34 -25.52
CA SER A 49 -16.83 -6.97 -26.34
C SER A 49 -15.95 -7.89 -25.51
N PHE A 50 -15.56 -9.01 -26.11
CA PHE A 50 -14.72 -10.03 -25.52
C PHE A 50 -13.48 -10.21 -26.39
N GLN A 51 -12.30 -10.20 -25.78
CA GLN A 51 -11.03 -10.32 -26.48
C GLN A 51 -10.17 -11.40 -25.82
N ALA A 52 -9.69 -12.35 -26.62
CA ALA A 52 -8.82 -13.41 -26.15
C ALA A 52 -7.35 -12.98 -26.27
N LEU A 53 -6.57 -13.20 -25.20
CA LEU A 53 -5.12 -12.99 -25.18
C LEU A 53 -4.41 -14.20 -24.60
N PRO A 54 -3.21 -14.56 -25.09
CA PRO A 54 -2.37 -15.56 -24.45
C PRO A 54 -2.10 -15.18 -22.97
N PRO A 55 -2.05 -16.14 -22.03
CA PRO A 55 -1.93 -15.87 -20.60
C PRO A 55 -0.75 -14.94 -20.24
N LEU A 56 0.38 -15.10 -20.92
CA LEU A 56 1.56 -14.26 -20.70
C LEU A 56 1.32 -12.80 -21.10
N GLN A 57 0.72 -12.58 -22.27
CA GLN A 57 0.42 -11.23 -22.77
C GLN A 57 -0.69 -10.57 -21.94
N LEU A 58 -1.68 -11.35 -21.50
CA LEU A 58 -2.74 -10.88 -20.63
C LEU A 58 -2.20 -10.47 -19.26
N ALA A 59 -1.29 -11.27 -18.67
CA ALA A 59 -0.64 -10.94 -17.41
C ALA A 59 0.20 -9.65 -17.53
N GLN A 60 0.95 -9.49 -18.63
CA GLN A 60 1.69 -8.26 -18.92
C GLN A 60 0.75 -7.06 -19.08
N ARG A 61 -0.36 -7.22 -19.79
CA ARG A 61 -1.36 -6.17 -20.00
C ARG A 61 -2.06 -5.77 -18.70
N ILE A 62 -2.44 -6.73 -17.86
CA ILE A 62 -2.97 -6.47 -16.51
C ILE A 62 -1.93 -5.68 -15.72
N SER A 63 -0.68 -6.13 -15.68
CA SER A 63 0.37 -5.42 -14.96
C SER A 63 0.53 -3.97 -15.44
N ALA A 64 0.57 -3.73 -16.75
CA ALA A 64 0.68 -2.40 -17.34
C ALA A 64 -0.55 -1.50 -17.08
N ALA A 65 -1.77 -2.06 -17.16
CA ALA A 65 -3.02 -1.35 -16.92
C ALA A 65 -3.10 -0.79 -15.49
N TYR A 66 -2.70 -1.59 -14.51
CA TYR A 66 -2.70 -1.19 -13.09
C TYR A 66 -1.37 -0.56 -12.64
N ALA A 67 -0.35 -0.51 -13.50
CA ALA A 67 0.89 0.22 -13.21
C ALA A 67 0.67 1.75 -13.23
N GLN A 68 -0.26 2.25 -14.03
CA GLN A 68 -0.61 3.68 -14.10
C GLN A 68 -1.79 4.07 -13.20
N GLY A 69 -2.64 3.12 -12.82
CA GLY A 69 -3.77 3.30 -11.91
C GLY A 69 -3.70 2.35 -10.72
N GLU A 70 -3.40 2.91 -9.54
CA GLU A 70 -3.51 2.25 -8.22
C GLU A 70 -2.49 1.16 -7.88
N SER A 71 -1.30 1.58 -7.45
CA SER A 71 -0.59 0.88 -6.38
C SER A 71 -1.38 1.08 -5.07
N SER A 72 -2.43 0.29 -4.87
CA SER A 72 -3.02 0.11 -3.54
C SER A 72 -2.02 -0.67 -2.71
N ALA A 73 -1.74 -0.24 -1.48
CA ALA A 73 -0.81 -0.97 -0.61
C ALA A 73 -1.27 -2.42 -0.41
N ALA A 74 -2.58 -2.69 -0.45
CA ALA A 74 -3.12 -4.04 -0.33
C ALA A 74 -2.65 -4.99 -1.46
N SER A 75 -2.50 -4.52 -2.71
CA SER A 75 -2.03 -5.37 -3.81
C SER A 75 -0.54 -5.69 -3.68
N VAL A 76 0.27 -4.70 -3.29
CA VAL A 76 1.71 -4.89 -3.00
C VAL A 76 1.90 -5.86 -1.84
N VAL A 77 1.11 -5.73 -0.78
CA VAL A 77 1.18 -6.63 0.39
C VAL A 77 0.82 -8.06 0.00
N SER A 78 -0.25 -8.25 -0.79
CA SER A 78 -0.67 -9.59 -1.24
C SER A 78 0.41 -10.25 -2.11
N GLU A 79 1.11 -9.49 -2.94
CA GLU A 79 2.22 -9.99 -3.75
C GLU A 79 3.41 -10.40 -2.87
N VAL A 80 3.79 -9.56 -1.91
CA VAL A 80 4.85 -9.85 -0.93
C VAL A 80 4.51 -11.08 -0.08
N GLN A 81 3.24 -11.28 0.27
CA GLN A 81 2.79 -12.46 1.00
C GLN A 81 2.85 -13.75 0.17
N SER A 82 2.75 -13.65 -1.16
CA SER A 82 2.80 -14.80 -2.06
C SER A 82 4.22 -15.22 -2.44
N ASP A 83 5.21 -14.36 -2.21
CA ASP A 83 6.62 -14.64 -2.48
C ASP A 83 7.18 -15.56 -1.39
N ALA A 84 7.48 -16.81 -1.75
CA ALA A 84 7.76 -17.91 -0.81
C ALA A 84 9.17 -17.88 -0.17
N ASP A 85 9.96 -16.82 -0.42
CA ASP A 85 11.39 -16.76 -0.06
C ASP A 85 11.67 -15.77 1.10
N LEU A 86 10.84 -15.84 2.15
CA LEU A 86 10.92 -15.01 3.37
C LEU A 86 12.32 -14.97 4.03
N THR A 87 13.11 -16.03 3.86
CA THR A 87 14.44 -16.19 4.47
C THR A 87 15.54 -15.43 3.71
N ARG A 88 15.40 -15.22 2.39
CA ARG A 88 16.36 -14.42 1.58
C ARG A 88 16.08 -12.92 1.67
N MET A 89 14.85 -12.53 2.00
CA MET A 89 14.36 -11.15 2.05
C MET A 89 14.99 -10.29 3.17
N MET A 90 15.78 -10.88 4.07
CA MET A 90 16.46 -10.16 5.16
C MET A 90 17.87 -9.66 4.78
N GLN A 91 18.40 -10.05 3.62
CA GLN A 91 19.76 -9.72 3.19
C GLN A 91 19.75 -8.96 1.87
N GLU A 92 19.60 -7.64 1.96
CA GLU A 92 20.21 -6.63 1.08
C GLU A 92 19.70 -5.24 1.53
N LEU A 93 20.60 -4.40 2.04
CA LEU A 93 20.26 -3.12 2.66
C LEU A 93 21.20 -2.00 2.15
N PRO A 94 20.84 -1.29 1.09
CA PRO A 94 21.28 0.09 0.89
C PRO A 94 20.45 1.03 1.78
N ALA A 95 21.10 2.07 2.26
CA ALA A 95 20.48 3.17 2.99
C ALA A 95 20.13 4.29 2.02
N VAL A 96 18.91 4.81 2.18
CA VAL A 96 18.39 6.06 1.59
C VAL A 96 18.29 6.08 0.07
N GLU A 97 17.07 5.96 -0.50
CA GLU A 97 16.79 6.48 -1.84
C GLU A 97 15.30 6.69 -2.11
N ASP A 98 15.03 7.52 -3.12
CA ASP A 98 13.76 8.11 -3.53
C ASP A 98 12.67 7.05 -3.80
N LEU A 99 11.47 7.24 -3.24
CA LEU A 99 10.34 6.30 -3.30
C LEU A 99 9.84 5.99 -4.73
N LEU A 100 10.32 6.73 -5.73
CA LEU A 100 9.87 6.68 -7.12
C LEU A 100 10.82 5.93 -8.07
N GLU A 101 12.04 5.59 -7.64
CA GLU A 101 13.07 4.98 -8.50
C GLU A 101 13.65 3.67 -7.94
N SER A 102 12.81 2.68 -7.63
CA SER A 102 13.34 1.39 -7.13
C SER A 102 12.63 0.15 -7.68
N ALA A 103 12.92 -0.20 -8.93
CA ALA A 103 12.55 -1.49 -9.52
C ALA A 103 13.34 -2.69 -8.91
N GLY A 104 14.31 -2.44 -8.03
CA GLY A 104 15.18 -3.45 -7.39
C GLY A 104 15.08 -3.57 -5.86
N ASP A 105 14.16 -2.87 -5.20
CA ASP A 105 14.08 -2.87 -3.73
C ASP A 105 13.63 -4.21 -3.14
N ALA A 106 14.12 -4.59 -1.96
CA ALA A 106 13.62 -5.74 -1.21
C ALA A 106 12.10 -5.63 -0.95
N PRO A 107 11.31 -6.73 -0.98
CA PRO A 107 9.85 -6.67 -0.98
C PRO A 107 9.24 -5.96 0.25
N ILE A 108 9.91 -6.01 1.40
CA ILE A 108 9.50 -5.29 2.62
C ILE A 108 9.60 -3.77 2.47
N ILE A 109 10.62 -3.29 1.76
CA ILE A 109 10.82 -1.86 1.48
C ILE A 109 9.67 -1.38 0.61
N ARG A 110 9.37 -2.12 -0.48
CA ARG A 110 8.24 -1.81 -1.37
C ARG A 110 6.91 -1.78 -0.63
N MET A 111 6.67 -2.75 0.26
CA MET A 111 5.46 -2.80 1.09
C MET A 111 5.31 -1.58 2.00
N LEU A 112 6.37 -1.21 2.72
CA LEU A 112 6.35 -0.06 3.63
C LEU A 112 6.17 1.25 2.85
N ASN A 113 6.86 1.39 1.71
CA ASN A 113 6.75 2.53 0.82
C ASN A 113 5.33 2.69 0.25
N ALA A 114 4.70 1.58 -0.13
CA ALA A 114 3.32 1.57 -0.61
C ALA A 114 2.34 1.98 0.51
N LEU A 115 2.53 1.50 1.74
CA LEU A 115 1.71 1.90 2.89
C LEU A 115 1.83 3.39 3.21
N LEU A 116 3.06 3.93 3.23
CA LEU A 116 3.31 5.35 3.48
C LEU A 116 2.71 6.24 2.38
N THR A 117 2.88 5.82 1.12
CA THR A 117 2.33 6.53 -0.04
C THR A 117 0.81 6.53 -0.01
N GLN A 118 0.19 5.39 0.30
CA GLN A 118 -1.26 5.30 0.41
C GLN A 118 -1.78 6.16 1.57
N ALA A 119 -1.15 6.11 2.75
CA ALA A 119 -1.53 6.93 3.89
C ALA A 119 -1.48 8.43 3.58
N ALA A 120 -0.44 8.89 2.88
CA ALA A 120 -0.32 10.29 2.48
C ALA A 120 -1.38 10.69 1.43
N ARG A 121 -1.72 9.79 0.48
CA ARG A 121 -2.79 10.01 -0.50
C ARG A 121 -4.17 10.07 0.16
N ASP A 122 -4.42 9.19 1.11
CA ASP A 122 -5.69 9.08 1.84
C ASP A 122 -5.85 10.18 2.91
N GLY A 123 -4.84 11.02 3.12
CA GLY A 123 -4.86 12.10 4.13
C GLY A 123 -4.83 11.58 5.57
N ALA A 124 -4.17 10.45 5.82
CA ALA A 124 -4.11 9.85 7.15
C ALA A 124 -3.21 10.67 8.10
N SER A 125 -3.67 10.90 9.33
CA SER A 125 -2.90 11.56 10.39
C SER A 125 -1.92 10.60 11.08
N ASP A 126 -2.31 9.33 11.23
CA ASP A 126 -1.51 8.32 11.89
C ASP A 126 -1.63 6.97 11.15
N ILE A 127 -0.52 6.23 11.08
CA ILE A 127 -0.49 4.82 10.68
C ILE A 127 -0.19 3.98 11.92
N HIS A 128 -1.01 2.97 12.16
CA HIS A 128 -0.89 2.02 13.26
C HIS A 128 -0.50 0.65 12.69
N ILE A 129 0.61 0.08 13.16
CA ILE A 129 1.06 -1.27 12.80
C ILE A 129 1.09 -2.10 14.08
N GLU A 130 0.16 -3.04 14.20
CA GLU A 130 -0.10 -3.75 15.45
C GLU A 130 0.02 -5.27 15.26
N PRO A 131 0.83 -5.96 16.09
CA PRO A 131 0.88 -7.41 16.07
C PRO A 131 -0.28 -8.01 16.86
N TYR A 132 -0.87 -9.06 16.29
CA TYR A 132 -1.78 -9.99 16.97
C TYR A 132 -1.13 -11.37 17.05
N GLU A 133 -1.82 -12.31 17.70
CA GLU A 133 -1.30 -13.67 17.90
C GLU A 133 -0.91 -14.36 16.57
N ARG A 134 -1.76 -14.22 15.55
CA ARG A 134 -1.60 -14.91 14.24
C ARG A 134 -1.49 -13.98 13.04
N THR A 135 -1.78 -12.70 13.22
CA THR A 135 -1.81 -11.71 12.13
C THR A 135 -1.13 -10.42 12.56
N SER A 136 -0.91 -9.53 11.59
CA SER A 136 -0.61 -8.12 11.83
C SER A 136 -1.77 -7.31 11.29
N SER A 137 -2.14 -6.21 11.94
CA SER A 137 -3.08 -5.24 11.38
C SER A 137 -2.33 -3.94 11.07
N VAL A 138 -2.63 -3.36 9.91
CA VAL A 138 -2.21 -2.00 9.58
C VAL A 138 -3.47 -1.14 9.42
N ARG A 139 -3.57 -0.09 10.23
CA ARG A 139 -4.73 0.81 10.27
C ARG A 139 -4.31 2.25 10.05
N PHE A 140 -5.09 3.01 9.31
CA PHE A 140 -4.90 4.45 9.14
C PHE A 140 -5.93 5.22 9.96
N ARG A 141 -5.51 6.30 10.60
CA ARG A 141 -6.42 7.29 11.16
C ARG A 141 -6.68 8.35 10.10
N ILE A 142 -7.91 8.39 9.58
CA ILE A 142 -8.35 9.36 8.58
C ILE A 142 -9.54 10.11 9.19
N ASP A 143 -9.47 11.44 9.24
CA ASP A 143 -10.50 12.29 9.86
C ASP A 143 -10.90 11.83 11.28
N GLY A 144 -9.90 11.47 12.08
CA GLY A 144 -10.07 11.00 13.46
C GLY A 144 -10.51 9.53 13.62
N THR A 145 -10.93 8.87 12.54
CA THR A 145 -11.44 7.49 12.58
C THR A 145 -10.39 6.49 12.13
N LEU A 146 -10.25 5.38 12.84
CA LEU A 146 -9.35 4.28 12.47
C LEU A 146 -10.00 3.36 11.44
N ARG A 147 -9.30 3.08 10.35
CA ARG A 147 -9.72 2.17 9.28
C ARG A 147 -8.64 1.13 9.03
N GLU A 148 -9.00 -0.14 9.00
CA GLU A 148 -8.07 -1.21 8.63
C GLU A 148 -7.84 -1.20 7.12
N VAL A 149 -6.57 -1.22 6.73
CA VAL A 149 -6.14 -1.11 5.33
C VAL A 149 -5.64 -2.45 4.82
N VAL A 150 -4.85 -3.14 5.64
CA VAL A 150 -4.33 -4.46 5.29
C VAL A 150 -4.04 -5.27 6.54
N GLN A 151 -4.13 -6.59 6.39
CA GLN A 151 -3.82 -7.56 7.44
C GLN A 151 -2.69 -8.51 7.01
N PRO A 152 -1.42 -8.11 7.15
CA PRO A 152 -0.29 -8.94 6.76
C PRO A 152 -0.17 -10.19 7.63
N ASN A 153 0.55 -11.20 7.10
CA ASN A 153 0.93 -12.37 7.90
C ASN A 153 1.89 -11.90 9.00
N ARG A 154 1.76 -12.50 10.20
CA ARG A 154 2.64 -12.34 11.36
C ARG A 154 4.13 -12.33 10.99
N ALA A 155 4.52 -13.20 10.06
CA ALA A 155 5.89 -13.32 9.59
C ALA A 155 6.47 -12.00 9.03
N LEU A 156 5.67 -11.20 8.35
CA LEU A 156 6.09 -9.92 7.75
C LEU A 156 6.17 -8.79 8.79
N HIS A 157 5.49 -8.94 9.93
CA HIS A 157 5.41 -7.91 10.96
C HIS A 157 6.79 -7.54 11.52
N ALA A 158 7.59 -8.55 11.90
CA ALA A 158 8.93 -8.32 12.44
C ALA A 158 9.84 -7.62 11.43
N ALA A 159 9.72 -7.97 10.14
CA ALA A 159 10.48 -7.35 9.07
C ALA A 159 10.07 -5.88 8.84
N LEU A 160 8.77 -5.58 8.90
CA LEU A 160 8.26 -4.20 8.82
C LEU A 160 8.79 -3.33 9.96
N ILE A 161 8.71 -3.81 11.22
CA ILE A 161 9.22 -3.08 12.38
C ILE A 161 10.73 -2.85 12.26
N SER A 162 11.49 -3.88 11.86
CA SER A 162 12.93 -3.76 11.65
C SER A 162 13.27 -2.70 10.60
N ARG A 163 12.60 -2.73 9.45
CA ARG A 163 12.81 -1.72 8.40
C ARG A 163 12.43 -0.33 8.86
N LEU A 164 11.33 -0.19 9.61
CA LEU A 164 10.91 1.08 10.16
C LEU A 164 11.94 1.65 11.15
N LYS A 165 12.51 0.80 12.00
CA LYS A 165 13.58 1.19 12.94
C LYS A 165 14.82 1.68 12.21
N ILE A 166 15.25 0.99 11.14
CA ILE A 166 16.37 1.43 10.30
C ILE A 166 16.09 2.83 9.72
N MET A 167 14.90 3.05 9.16
CA MET A 167 14.55 4.33 8.54
C MET A 167 14.50 5.48 9.55
N ALA A 168 14.18 5.18 10.80
CA ALA A 168 14.05 6.16 11.89
C ALA A 168 15.29 6.26 12.78
N ASP A 169 16.40 5.61 12.41
CA ASP A 169 17.67 5.53 13.17
C ASP A 169 17.49 4.99 14.60
N LEU A 170 16.68 3.94 14.75
CA LEU A 170 16.38 3.27 16.02
C LEU A 170 17.14 1.96 16.18
N ASP A 171 17.34 1.53 17.43
CA ASP A 171 18.02 0.28 17.74
C ASP A 171 17.10 -0.94 17.44
N ILE A 172 17.52 -1.74 16.46
CA ILE A 172 16.83 -2.95 16.00
C ILE A 172 16.93 -4.08 17.02
N ALA A 173 18.03 -4.14 17.78
CA ALA A 173 18.28 -5.17 18.77
C ALA A 173 17.42 -4.95 20.03
N GLU A 174 17.19 -3.70 20.41
CA GLU A 174 16.33 -3.37 21.55
C GLU A 174 14.85 -3.47 21.18
N LYS A 175 14.09 -4.27 21.92
CA LYS A 175 12.64 -4.53 21.69
C LYS A 175 11.80 -4.45 22.96
N ARG A 176 12.44 -4.18 24.10
CA ARG A 176 11.84 -4.23 25.44
C ARG A 176 11.49 -2.84 25.96
N LEU A 177 12.02 -1.79 25.34
CA LEU A 177 11.78 -0.40 25.70
C LEU A 177 11.09 0.33 24.55
N PRO A 178 10.21 1.31 24.85
CA PRO A 178 9.73 2.23 23.83
C PRO A 178 10.88 2.98 23.16
N GLN A 179 10.75 3.25 21.86
CA GLN A 179 11.71 4.04 21.09
C GLN A 179 10.97 5.04 20.20
N ASP A 180 11.55 6.22 20.03
CA ASP A 180 10.99 7.31 19.24
C ASP A 180 12.02 7.85 18.26
N GLY A 181 11.59 8.09 17.01
CA GLY A 181 12.46 8.57 15.94
C GLY A 181 11.71 9.44 14.95
N ARG A 182 12.42 9.90 13.93
CA ARG A 182 11.86 10.71 12.84
C ARG A 182 12.36 10.22 11.50
N ILE A 183 11.51 10.31 10.50
CA ILE A 183 11.84 10.00 9.11
C ILE A 183 11.42 11.20 8.27
N SER A 184 12.33 11.75 7.48
CA SER A 184 11.99 12.73 6.44
C SER A 184 11.79 11.98 5.12
N LEU A 185 10.58 12.07 4.57
CA LEU A 185 10.18 11.38 3.35
C LEU A 185 9.74 12.39 2.29
N ARG A 186 9.98 12.03 1.03
CA ARG A 186 9.44 12.76 -0.11
C ARG A 186 8.45 11.86 -0.85
N ILE A 187 7.18 12.23 -0.83
CA ILE A 187 6.10 11.48 -1.49
C ILE A 187 5.60 12.32 -2.67
N GLY A 188 6.05 11.98 -3.88
CA GLY A 188 5.84 12.82 -5.05
C GLY A 188 6.53 14.18 -4.90
N THR A 189 5.76 15.27 -4.95
CA THR A 189 6.27 16.63 -4.74
C THR A 189 6.19 17.11 -3.29
N ARG A 190 5.58 16.34 -2.38
CA ARG A 190 5.35 16.74 -0.99
C ARG A 190 6.44 16.20 -0.07
N ALA A 191 6.98 17.07 0.79
CA ALA A 191 7.87 16.68 1.87
C ALA A 191 7.04 16.40 3.13
N VAL A 192 7.15 15.18 3.65
CA VAL A 192 6.42 14.70 4.82
C VAL A 192 7.41 14.38 5.93
N ASP A 193 7.22 14.98 7.10
CA ASP A 193 7.92 14.57 8.32
C ASP A 193 7.10 13.49 9.00
N VAL A 194 7.71 12.34 9.26
CA VAL A 194 7.05 11.24 9.95
C VAL A 194 7.69 11.06 11.30
N ARG A 195 6.90 11.17 12.37
CA ARG A 195 7.34 10.76 13.72
C ARG A 195 7.00 9.31 13.92
N VAL A 196 7.96 8.54 14.42
CA VAL A 196 7.83 7.10 14.61
C VAL A 196 7.96 6.79 16.08
N SER A 197 7.04 6.00 16.61
CA SER A 197 7.12 5.46 17.97
C SER A 197 6.93 3.94 17.91
N THR A 198 7.85 3.19 18.49
CA THR A 198 7.72 1.73 18.67
C THR A 198 7.54 1.42 20.15
N LEU A 199 6.59 0.54 20.49
CA LEU A 199 6.32 0.11 21.86
C LEU A 199 6.29 -1.41 21.97
N PRO A 200 6.87 -2.01 23.03
CA PRO A 200 6.72 -3.43 23.30
C PRO A 200 5.25 -3.80 23.55
N SER A 201 4.84 -4.96 23.05
CA SER A 201 3.50 -5.55 23.18
C SER A 201 3.62 -7.08 23.36
N ALA A 202 2.52 -7.74 23.75
CA ALA A 202 2.48 -9.17 24.03
C ALA A 202 2.93 -10.04 22.84
N HIS A 203 2.68 -9.57 21.62
CA HIS A 203 3.02 -10.29 20.39
C HIS A 203 4.14 -9.62 19.59
N GLY A 204 5.01 -8.84 20.21
CA GLY A 204 6.09 -8.12 19.52
C GLY A 204 5.93 -6.62 19.66
N GLU A 205 6.42 -5.85 18.71
CA GLU A 205 6.43 -4.39 18.83
C GLU A 205 5.29 -3.76 18.05
N ARG A 206 4.54 -2.87 18.69
CA ARG A 206 3.60 -2.01 17.99
C ARG A 206 4.34 -0.78 17.48
N ALA A 207 4.07 -0.35 16.25
CA ALA A 207 4.53 0.94 15.76
C ALA A 207 3.36 1.88 15.50
N VAL A 208 3.57 3.15 15.80
CA VAL A 208 2.69 4.26 15.41
C VAL A 208 3.52 5.29 14.68
N LEU A 209 3.07 5.68 13.50
CA LEU A 209 3.70 6.70 12.68
C LEU A 209 2.74 7.88 12.57
N ARG A 210 3.18 9.07 12.95
CA ARG A 210 2.41 10.30 12.74
C ARG A 210 2.95 11.05 11.54
N LEU A 211 2.08 11.33 10.57
CA LEU A 211 2.41 12.04 9.36
C LEU A 211 2.17 13.54 9.59
N LEU A 212 3.20 14.33 9.40
CA LEU A 212 3.15 15.79 9.49
C LEU A 212 3.50 16.36 8.12
N ASP A 213 2.55 17.05 7.51
CA ASP A 213 2.82 17.78 6.29
C ASP A 213 3.66 19.03 6.64
N LYS A 214 4.84 19.18 6.03
CA LYS A 214 5.69 20.36 6.23
C LYS A 214 5.14 21.60 5.54
N THR A 215 4.13 21.45 4.67
CA THR A 215 3.36 22.58 4.16
C THR A 215 2.34 23.05 5.20
N GLU A 216 2.84 23.56 6.34
CA GLU A 216 2.00 24.30 7.27
C GLU A 216 1.45 25.53 6.53
N SER A 217 0.20 25.43 6.10
CA SER A 217 -0.68 26.57 5.93
C SER A 217 -0.74 27.27 7.28
N LYS A 218 -0.08 28.42 7.39
CA LYS A 218 -0.34 29.37 8.48
C LYS A 218 -1.83 29.71 8.40
N LEU A 219 -2.63 29.05 9.21
CA LEU A 219 -4.05 29.36 9.33
C LEU A 219 -4.15 30.77 9.90
N THR A 220 -4.76 31.68 9.15
CA THR A 220 -5.07 33.01 9.66
C THR A 220 -6.27 32.91 10.60
N LEU A 221 -6.45 33.90 11.48
CA LEU A 221 -7.57 33.93 12.42
C LEU A 221 -8.91 33.95 11.65
N GLU A 222 -8.95 34.60 10.50
CA GLU A 222 -10.13 34.62 9.63
C GLU A 222 -10.39 33.25 9.01
N ALA A 223 -9.35 32.48 8.65
CA ALA A 223 -9.48 31.14 8.08
C ALA A 223 -10.06 30.11 9.05
N VAL A 224 -9.91 30.34 10.36
CA VAL A 224 -10.55 29.54 11.42
C VAL A 224 -11.91 30.11 11.86
N GLY A 225 -12.45 31.08 11.12
CA GLY A 225 -13.77 31.64 11.34
C GLY A 225 -13.84 32.71 12.44
N MET A 226 -12.71 33.23 12.90
CA MET A 226 -12.68 34.35 13.84
C MET A 226 -12.76 35.66 13.04
N GLN A 227 -13.85 36.39 13.22
CA GLN A 227 -13.95 37.78 12.76
C GLN A 227 -13.27 38.66 13.82
N GLY A 228 -12.27 39.44 13.40
CA GLY A 228 -11.71 40.48 14.26
C GLY A 228 -12.73 41.60 14.45
N ASP A 229 -12.71 42.23 15.63
CA ASP A 229 -13.42 43.50 15.87
C ASP A 229 -12.82 44.65 15.02
#